data_AF-A0A0C5WPY0-F1
#
_entry.id   AF-A0A0C5WPY0-F1
#
_cell.length_a   1.000
_cell.length_b   1.000
_cell.length_c   1.000
_cell.angle_alpha   90.00
_cell.angle_beta   90.00
_cell.angle_gamma   90.00
#
_symmetry.space_group_name_H-M   'P 1'
#
loop_
_entity.id
_entity.type
_entity.pdbx_description
1 polymer ?
#
loop_
_entity_poly.entity_id
_entity_poly.type
_entity_poly.pdbx_seq_one_letter_code
_entity_poly.pdbx_strand_id
1 'polypeptide(L)' 'MGKDENTLLALEAALGRIVQGKPKRIPTHRKLSVRAVEEEANLGNGSGYYYPEFVEKVKQTKKDILLGRQKT' A
#
# COMPACT_ATOMS: atom_id res chain seq x y z
N MET A 1 19.89 9.20 -3.66
CA MET A 1 18.60 8.78 -3.06
C MET A 1 18.86 8.19 -1.71
N GLY A 2 18.15 8.68 -0.69
CA GLY A 2 18.24 8.15 0.67
C GLY A 2 17.52 6.81 0.78
N LYS A 3 17.88 6.01 1.80
CA LYS A 3 17.19 4.75 2.13
C LYS A 3 15.67 4.95 2.34
N ASP A 4 15.31 6.11 2.89
CA ASP A 4 13.93 6.45 3.24
C ASP A 4 13.09 6.79 2.00
N GLU A 5 13.66 7.48 1.01
CA GLU A 5 12.98 7.78 -0.26
C GLU A 5 12.66 6.49 -1.04
N ASN A 6 13.61 5.54 -1.05
CA ASN A 6 13.42 4.24 -1.72
C ASN A 6 12.33 3.40 -1.06
N THR A 7 12.18 3.50 0.27
CA THR A 7 11.18 2.74 1.03
C THR A 7 9.77 3.27 0.76
N LEU A 8 9.57 4.59 0.81
CA LEU A 8 8.27 5.20 0.50
C LEU A 8 7.84 4.92 -0.95
N LEU A 9 8.78 5.00 -1.90
CA LEU A 9 8.49 4.69 -3.30
C LEU A 9 8.06 3.23 -3.50
N ALA A 10 8.70 2.29 -2.80
CA ALA A 10 8.33 0.87 -2.85
C ALA A 10 6.92 0.63 -2.28
N LEU A 11 6.57 1.31 -1.17
CA LEU A 11 5.25 1.26 -0.55
C LEU A 11 4.16 1.84 -1.46
N GLU A 12 4.40 3.00 -2.07
CA GLU A 12 3.52 3.64 -3.06
C GLU A 12 3.25 2.72 -4.25
N ALA A 13 4.30 2.13 -4.84
CA ALA A 13 4.17 1.22 -5.96
C ALA A 13 3.42 -0.06 -5.60
N ALA A 14 3.61 -0.57 -4.38
CA ALA A 14 2.89 -1.74 -3.86
C ALA A 14 1.40 -1.44 -3.64
N LEU A 15 1.07 -0.29 -3.06
CA LEU A 15 -0.32 0.17 -2.93
C LEU A 15 -1.01 0.23 -4.29
N GLY A 16 -0.36 0.83 -5.29
CA GLY A 16 -0.91 0.93 -6.65
C GLY A 16 -1.25 -0.43 -7.26
N ARG A 17 -0.36 -1.42 -7.11
CA ARG A 17 -0.61 -2.79 -7.61
C ARG A 17 -1.80 -3.46 -6.92
N ILE A 18 -1.95 -3.28 -5.60
CA ILE A 18 -3.08 -3.83 -4.84
C ILE A 18 -4.39 -3.19 -5.32
N VAL A 19 -4.42 -1.86 -5.46
CA VAL A 19 -5.61 -1.13 -5.92
C VAL A 19 -6.02 -1.56 -7.33
N GLN A 20 -5.05 -1.80 -8.22
CA GLN A 20 -5.30 -2.30 -9.57
C GLN A 20 -5.69 -3.79 -9.64
N GLY A 21 -5.71 -4.51 -8.51
CA GLY A 21 -5.99 -5.94 -8.46
C GLY A 21 -4.87 -6.81 -9.04
N LYS A 22 -3.64 -6.28 -9.14
CA LYS A 22 -2.46 -6.96 -9.72
C LYS A 22 -1.27 -7.04 -8.73
N PRO A 23 -1.47 -7.50 -7.47
CA PRO A 23 -0.35 -7.73 -6.56
C PRO A 23 0.60 -8.80 -7.11
N LYS A 24 1.88 -8.69 -6.74
CA LYS A 24 2.94 -9.61 -7.16
C LYS A 24 3.34 -10.61 -6.08
N ARG A 25 3.17 -10.27 -4.80
CA ARG A 25 3.67 -11.03 -3.65
C ARG A 25 2.59 -11.47 -2.68
N ILE A 26 1.44 -10.79 -2.68
CA ILE A 26 0.27 -11.19 -1.87
C ILE A 26 -0.88 -11.70 -2.76
N PRO A 27 -1.81 -12.51 -2.23
CA PRO A 27 -2.98 -12.94 -2.98
C PRO A 27 -3.89 -11.78 -3.40
N THR A 28 -4.52 -11.88 -4.59
CA THR A 28 -5.44 -10.87 -5.15
C THR A 28 -6.66 -10.58 -4.27
N HIS A 29 -7.13 -11.56 -3.50
CA HIS A 29 -8.26 -11.43 -2.59
C HIS A 29 -7.88 -10.87 -1.20
N ARG A 30 -6.60 -10.54 -0.97
CA ARG A 30 -6.13 -9.99 0.30
C ARG A 30 -6.72 -8.59 0.51
N LYS A 31 -7.34 -8.37 1.68
CA LYS A 31 -7.89 -7.05 2.03
C LYS A 31 -6.77 -6.01 2.19
N LEU A 32 -6.99 -4.80 1.66
CA LEU A 32 -6.06 -3.68 1.80
C LEU A 32 -5.84 -3.31 3.28
N SER A 33 -4.56 -3.21 3.66
CA SER A 33 -4.06 -2.78 4.97
C SER A 33 -2.60 -2.34 4.82
N VAL A 34 -2.05 -1.58 5.78
CA VAL A 34 -0.63 -1.16 5.75
C VAL A 34 0.28 -2.39 5.65
N ARG A 35 0.02 -3.42 6.47
CA ARG A 35 0.74 -4.70 6.42
C ARG A 35 0.67 -5.39 5.07
N ALA A 36 -0.49 -5.40 4.41
CA ALA A 36 -0.61 -5.98 3.07
C ALA A 36 0.26 -5.22 2.06
N VAL A 37 0.37 -3.89 2.20
CA VAL A 37 1.25 -3.09 1.34
C VAL A 37 2.72 -3.34 1.65
N GLU A 38 3.11 -3.47 2.92
CA GLU A 38 4.48 -3.83 3.34
C GLU A 38 4.90 -5.19 2.77
N GLU A 39 4.04 -6.20 2.90
CA GLU A 39 4.24 -7.55 2.34
C GLU A 39 4.37 -7.49 0.80
N GLU A 40 3.51 -6.73 0.11
CA GLU A 40 3.57 -6.53 -1.34
C GLU A 40 4.81 -5.75 -1.80
N ALA A 41 5.31 -4.84 -0.97
CA ALA A 41 6.53 -4.07 -1.20
C ALA A 41 7.81 -4.88 -0.90
N ASN A 42 7.69 -6.09 -0.34
CA ASN A 42 8.81 -6.89 0.15
C ASN A 42 9.61 -6.20 1.27
N LEU A 43 8.89 -5.53 2.16
CA LEU A 43 9.46 -4.80 3.29
C LEU A 43 9.10 -5.46 4.62
N GLY A 44 9.87 -5.15 5.66
CA GLY A 44 9.61 -5.65 7.01
C GLY A 44 8.36 -5.02 7.63
N ASN A 45 7.73 -5.75 8.56
CA ASN A 45 6.62 -5.25 9.36
C ASN A 45 7.07 -3.97 10.09
N GLY A 46 6.35 -2.87 9.91
CA GLY A 46 6.68 -1.58 10.53
C GLY A 46 7.24 -0.54 9.56
N SER A 47 7.69 -0.95 8.36
CA SER A 47 8.31 -0.04 7.39
C SER A 47 7.38 1.10 6.94
N GLY A 48 6.06 0.86 6.90
CA GLY A 48 5.07 1.86 6.54
C GLY A 48 4.81 2.90 7.64
N TYR A 49 5.06 2.57 8.90
CA TYR A 49 4.73 3.43 10.04
C TYR A 49 5.68 4.63 10.22
N TYR A 50 6.83 4.61 9.55
CA TYR A 50 7.71 5.78 9.42
C TYR A 50 7.11 6.90 8.57
N TYR A 51 6.02 6.62 7.83
CA TYR A 51 5.38 7.55 6.90
C TYR A 51 3.90 7.75 7.27
N PRO A 52 3.57 8.65 8.21
CA PRO A 52 2.20 8.85 8.67
C PRO A 52 1.22 9.22 7.55
N GLU A 53 1.64 10.06 6.60
CA GLU A 53 0.83 10.45 5.44
C GLU A 53 0.48 9.24 4.56
N PHE A 54 1.44 8.33 4.37
CA PHE A 54 1.21 7.09 3.63
C PHE A 54 0.23 6.17 4.37
N VAL A 55 0.34 6.07 5.70
CA VAL A 55 -0.61 5.29 6.52
C VAL A 55 -2.03 5.83 6.35
N GLU A 56 -2.22 7.15 6.41
CA GLU A 56 -3.53 7.77 6.17
C GLU A 56 -4.03 7.54 4.74
N LYS A 57 -3.15 7.63 3.74
CA LYS A 57 -3.47 7.29 2.34
C LYS A 57 -4.01 5.87 2.21
N VAL A 58 -3.34 4.86 2.78
CA VAL A 58 -3.81 3.46 2.75
C VAL A 58 -5.19 3.32 3.39
N LYS A 59 -5.44 3.99 4.53
CA LYS A 59 -6.74 3.99 5.20
C LYS A 59 -7.82 4.63 4.34
N GLN A 60 -7.53 5.77 3.73
CA GLN A 60 -8.47 6.48 2.87
C GLN A 60 -8.78 5.68 1.62
N THR A 61 -7.76 5.16 0.93
CA THR A 61 -7.93 4.28 -0.24
C THR A 61 -8.79 3.06 0.10
N LYS A 62 -8.59 2.45 1.27
CA LYS A 62 -9.44 1.34 1.74
C LYS A 62 -10.90 1.76 1.88
N LYS A 63 -11.17 2.93 2.47
CA LYS A 63 -12.53 3.47 2.57
C LYS A 63 -13.13 3.74 1.20
N ASP A 64 -12.37 4.34 0.28
CA ASP A 64 -12.85 4.68 -1.06
C ASP A 64 -13.21 3.42 -1.88
N ILE A 65 -12.39 2.36 -1.79
CA ILE A 65 -12.70 1.05 -2.38
C ILE A 65 -13.99 0.47 -1.80
N LEU A 66 -14.16 0.51 -0.48
CA LEU A 66 -15.37 0.00 0.19
C LEU A 66 -16.63 0.81 -0.17
N LEU A 67 -16.48 2.12 -0.42
CA LEU A 67 -17.56 3.01 -0.83
C LEU A 67 -17.82 3.00 -2.34
N GLY A 68 -17.09 2.20 -3.12
CA GLY A 68 -17.21 2.16 -4.59
C GLY A 68 -16.77 3.44 -5.30
N ARG A 69 -16.03 4.32 -4.61
CA ARG A 69 -15.55 5.61 -5.15
C ARG A 69 -14.17 5.43 -5.79
N GLN A 70 -14.06 4.61 -6.82
CA GLN A 70 -12.87 4.65 -7.66
C GLN A 70 -13.08 5.68 -8.76
N LYS A 71 -12.39 6.83 -8.67
CA LYS A 71 -12.19 7.68 -9.84
C LYS A 71 -11.30 6.90 -10.80
N THR A 72 -11.91 6.39 -11.87
CA THR A 72 -11.25 6.00 -13.12
C THR A 72 -10.36 7.12 -13.64
#